data_AF-A0A7Y2F3V2-F1
#
_entry.id   AF-A0A7Y2F3V2-F1
#
_cell.length_a   1.000
_cell.length_b   1.000
_cell.length_c   1.000
_cell.angle_alpha   90.00
_cell.angle_beta   90.00
_cell.angle_gamma   90.00
#
_symmetry.space_group_name_H-M   'P 1'
#
loop_
_entity.id
_entity.type
_entity.pdbx_description
1 polymer ?
#
loop_
_entity_poly.entity_id
_entity_poly.type
_entity_poly.pdbx_seq_one_letter_code
_entity_poly.pdbx_strand_id
1 'polypeptide(L)'
;MKRSWIYTVVGLMAIALIGVVAIQYYFFQNTVKLKEAQFRYSVNMALNEVSEEIQRYETKERLLKNRNSRRALDRLDSIQRVMASGWTQQDGFYLKDTIILTDEGSLQMSYTSYHNLGNDGKLITEVDFDPGLGSVVDQVWIEDMIAGMFDFERMRPFEQRVQFTEVDSIVHKVFDGFGIDADLDMAVFNGFGQPVLFDREEDLKPLVALSKTDYRVRVNQNEMISDPLFLHIRFPSERSYVMTTLWPLLFTSGSLMLIIMAAFAFTVYIILRQKRVSEIKNDFINNMTHELKTPVSTIALACEALSDPDMRSISGSTDRYVGMINEENKRLGTLVESVLQTAIVDRGELKLKKEQFDVHPFIREAVDHIRLALDKRKGEIHLDLSSAGPIVQADKVHVQNIIGNLLDNAMKYSEDPPRII
;
A
#
# COMPACT_ATOMS: atom_id res chain seq x y z
N MET A 1 3.79 -38.04 -13.27
CA MET A 1 4.81 -37.02 -13.63
C MET A 1 6.19 -37.53 -13.23
N LYS A 2 7.19 -37.43 -14.11
CA LYS A 2 8.58 -37.77 -13.72
C LYS A 2 9.05 -36.84 -12.59
N ARG A 3 9.82 -37.36 -11.64
CA ARG A 3 10.35 -36.56 -10.50
C ARG A 3 11.08 -35.30 -10.98
N SER A 4 11.76 -35.37 -12.11
CA SER A 4 12.46 -34.24 -12.75
C SER A 4 11.53 -33.06 -13.07
N TRP A 5 10.34 -33.32 -13.59
CA TRP A 5 9.38 -32.27 -13.97
C TRP A 5 8.89 -31.45 -12.77
N ILE A 6 8.73 -32.08 -11.60
CA ILE A 6 8.34 -31.36 -10.38
C ILE A 6 9.43 -30.38 -9.97
N TYR A 7 10.70 -30.78 -10.01
CA TYR A 7 11.81 -29.89 -9.70
C TYR A 7 11.95 -28.75 -10.72
N THR A 8 11.71 -29.01 -12.00
CA THR A 8 11.69 -27.96 -13.03
C THR A 8 10.58 -26.94 -12.78
N VAL A 9 9.36 -27.38 -12.46
CA VAL A 9 8.23 -26.49 -12.16
C VAL A 9 8.51 -25.67 -10.90
N VAL A 10 8.98 -26.29 -9.82
CA VAL A 10 9.34 -25.60 -8.59
C VAL A 10 10.47 -24.58 -8.83
N GLY A 11 11.48 -24.94 -9.64
CA GLY A 11 12.56 -24.03 -10.01
C GLY A 11 12.09 -22.82 -10.80
N LEU A 12 11.21 -23.02 -11.80
CA LEU A 12 10.61 -21.93 -12.58
C LEU A 12 9.76 -21.00 -11.71
N MET A 13 8.95 -21.57 -10.80
CA MET A 13 8.15 -20.79 -9.85
C MET A 13 9.03 -19.94 -8.91
N ALA A 14 10.14 -20.51 -8.43
CA ALA A 14 11.08 -19.78 -7.56
C ALA A 14 11.72 -18.61 -8.30
N ILE A 15 12.17 -18.81 -9.56
CA ILE A 15 12.72 -17.73 -10.39
C ILE A 15 11.68 -16.65 -10.64
N ALA A 16 10.44 -17.02 -10.95
CA ALA A 16 9.36 -16.07 -11.15
C ALA A 16 9.08 -15.24 -9.88
N LEU A 17 9.06 -15.89 -8.71
CA LEU A 17 8.86 -15.21 -7.43
C LEU A 17 9.98 -14.20 -7.14
N ILE A 18 11.24 -14.58 -7.35
CA ILE A 18 12.40 -13.68 -7.22
C ILE A 18 12.27 -12.49 -8.17
N GLY A 19 11.84 -12.73 -9.41
CA GLY A 19 11.60 -11.68 -10.40
C GLY A 19 10.56 -10.66 -9.93
N VAL A 20 9.42 -11.13 -9.40
CA VAL A 20 8.37 -10.25 -8.86
C VAL A 20 8.89 -9.43 -7.67
N VAL A 21 9.64 -10.04 -6.76
CA VAL A 21 10.26 -9.33 -5.62
C VAL A 21 11.20 -8.22 -6.10
N ALA A 22 12.05 -8.52 -7.09
CA ALA A 22 13.00 -7.56 -7.64
C ALA A 22 12.30 -6.38 -8.33
N ILE A 23 11.26 -6.66 -9.12
CA ILE A 23 10.44 -5.64 -9.78
C ILE A 23 9.77 -4.75 -8.73
N GLN A 24 9.17 -5.33 -7.71
CA GLN A 24 8.51 -4.60 -6.63
C GLN A 24 9.47 -3.67 -5.89
N TYR A 25 10.68 -4.16 -5.59
CA TYR A 25 11.73 -3.36 -4.96
C TYR A 25 12.16 -2.18 -5.85
N TYR A 26 12.32 -2.41 -7.15
CA TYR A 26 12.63 -1.35 -8.12
C TYR A 26 11.53 -0.29 -8.17
N PHE A 27 10.26 -0.71 -8.26
CA PHE A 27 9.12 0.21 -8.26
C PHE A 27 9.05 1.04 -6.98
N PHE A 28 9.31 0.44 -5.82
CA PHE A 28 9.34 1.17 -4.55
C PHE A 28 10.38 2.29 -4.57
N GLN A 29 11.62 1.97 -4.90
CA GLN A 29 12.71 2.95 -4.97
C GLN A 29 12.41 4.08 -5.96
N ASN A 30 11.81 3.75 -7.11
CA ASN A 30 11.46 4.76 -8.11
C ASN A 30 10.29 5.65 -7.64
N THR A 31 9.29 5.08 -6.97
CA THR A 31 8.11 5.81 -6.50
C THR A 31 8.47 6.79 -5.38
N VAL A 32 9.36 6.40 -4.45
CA VAL A 32 9.89 7.30 -3.41
C VAL A 32 10.57 8.51 -4.05
N LYS A 33 11.52 8.27 -4.97
CA LYS A 33 12.24 9.36 -5.66
C LYS A 33 11.31 10.27 -6.43
N LEU A 34 10.30 9.70 -7.12
CA LEU A 34 9.31 10.47 -7.86
C LEU A 34 8.46 11.35 -6.93
N LYS A 35 8.03 10.81 -5.77
CA LYS A 35 7.24 11.57 -4.79
C LYS A 35 8.03 12.69 -4.13
N GLU A 36 9.29 12.43 -3.77
CA GLU A 36 10.19 13.48 -3.29
C GLU A 36 10.39 14.59 -4.34
N ALA A 37 10.53 14.23 -5.62
CA ALA A 37 10.66 15.21 -6.70
C ALA A 37 9.37 16.03 -6.91
N GLN A 38 8.21 15.38 -6.86
CA GLN A 38 6.90 16.05 -6.95
C GLN A 38 6.69 17.00 -5.77
N PHE A 39 7.07 16.60 -4.55
CA PHE A 39 7.00 17.43 -3.37
C PHE A 39 7.88 18.67 -3.52
N ARG A 40 9.17 18.50 -3.86
CA ARG A 40 10.08 19.62 -4.14
C ARG A 40 9.54 20.59 -5.18
N TYR A 41 8.99 20.07 -6.27
CA TYR A 41 8.40 20.91 -7.31
C TYR A 41 7.21 21.73 -6.77
N SER A 42 6.30 21.07 -6.05
CA SER A 42 5.10 21.71 -5.49
C SER A 42 5.47 22.78 -4.46
N VAL A 43 6.44 22.51 -3.58
CA VAL A 43 6.96 23.49 -2.61
C VAL A 43 7.53 24.72 -3.31
N ASN A 44 8.35 24.54 -4.35
CA ASN A 44 8.91 25.68 -5.08
C ASN A 44 7.84 26.53 -5.79
N MET A 45 6.80 25.90 -6.34
CA MET A 45 5.67 26.62 -6.93
C MET A 45 4.88 27.38 -5.87
N ALA A 46 4.59 26.74 -4.73
CA ALA A 46 3.90 27.38 -3.61
C ALA A 46 4.71 28.57 -3.05
N LEU A 47 6.02 28.41 -2.90
CA LEU A 47 6.91 29.49 -2.46
C LEU A 47 6.88 30.70 -3.39
N ASN A 48 6.88 30.50 -4.71
CA ASN A 48 6.77 31.61 -5.66
C ASN A 48 5.44 32.35 -5.52
N GLU A 49 4.32 31.62 -5.38
CA GLU A 49 3.01 32.22 -5.15
C GLU A 49 2.94 32.96 -3.80
N VAL A 50 3.56 32.42 -2.74
CA VAL A 50 3.68 33.11 -1.43
C VAL A 50 4.39 34.44 -1.59
N SER A 51 5.50 34.48 -2.34
CA SER A 51 6.23 35.73 -2.59
C SER A 51 5.34 36.78 -3.29
N GLU A 52 4.55 36.35 -4.29
CA GLU A 52 3.59 37.24 -4.95
C GLU A 52 2.49 37.72 -4.02
N GLU A 53 1.90 36.83 -3.21
CA GLU A 53 0.83 37.18 -2.27
C GLU A 53 1.31 38.13 -1.16
N ILE A 54 2.53 37.96 -0.64
CA ILE A 54 3.12 38.91 0.31
C ILE A 54 3.27 40.30 -0.35
N GLN A 55 3.70 40.37 -1.60
CA GLN A 55 3.80 41.66 -2.32
C GLN A 55 2.44 42.29 -2.58
N ARG A 56 1.42 41.49 -2.93
CA ARG A 56 0.04 41.97 -3.08
C ARG A 56 -0.48 42.51 -1.74
N TYR A 57 -0.21 41.82 -0.64
CA TYR A 57 -0.57 42.25 0.71
C TYR A 57 0.10 43.56 1.09
N GLU A 58 1.43 43.68 0.95
CA GLU A 58 2.15 44.92 1.23
C GLU A 58 1.65 46.09 0.38
N THR A 59 1.39 45.85 -0.90
CA THR A 59 0.86 46.86 -1.81
C THR A 59 -0.49 47.35 -1.34
N LYS A 60 -1.37 46.44 -0.92
CA LYS A 60 -2.69 46.77 -0.38
C LYS A 60 -2.60 47.55 0.94
N GLU A 61 -1.80 47.08 1.89
CA GLU A 61 -1.60 47.75 3.19
C GLU A 61 -1.04 49.17 3.01
N ARG A 62 -0.10 49.34 2.08
CA ARG A 62 0.45 50.65 1.72
C ARG A 62 -0.62 51.59 1.15
N LEU A 63 -1.46 51.09 0.24
CA LEU A 63 -2.57 51.87 -0.32
C LEU A 63 -3.59 52.30 0.75
N LEU A 64 -3.78 51.47 1.79
CA LEU A 64 -4.71 51.76 2.90
C LEU A 64 -4.14 52.76 3.91
N LYS A 65 -2.85 52.68 4.24
CA LYS A 65 -2.18 53.54 5.24
C LYS A 65 -1.81 54.93 4.69
N ASN A 66 -1.47 55.03 3.42
CA ASN A 66 -1.06 56.29 2.83
C ASN A 66 -2.29 57.15 2.47
N ARG A 67 -2.66 58.08 3.37
CA ARG A 67 -3.76 59.06 3.17
C ARG A 67 -3.60 59.86 1.87
N ASN A 68 -2.37 60.11 1.43
CA ASN A 68 -2.09 60.81 0.18
C ASN A 68 -2.34 59.94 -1.05
N SER A 69 -2.05 58.63 -1.00
CA SER A 69 -2.41 57.69 -2.07
C SER A 69 -3.92 57.48 -2.19
N ARG A 70 -4.64 57.47 -1.06
CA ARG A 70 -6.11 57.40 -1.04
C ARG A 70 -6.75 58.69 -1.58
N ARG A 71 -6.21 59.86 -1.20
CA ARG A 71 -6.58 61.16 -1.79
C ARG A 71 -6.22 61.26 -3.27
N ALA A 72 -5.13 60.66 -3.72
CA ALA A 72 -4.75 60.62 -5.13
C ALA A 72 -5.73 59.76 -5.94
N LEU A 73 -6.18 58.62 -5.40
CA LEU A 73 -7.24 57.79 -5.99
C LEU A 73 -8.60 58.49 -5.99
N ASP A 74 -9.01 59.09 -4.88
CA ASP A 74 -10.25 59.88 -4.79
C ASP A 74 -10.22 61.10 -5.74
N ARG A 75 -9.03 61.72 -5.92
CA ARG A 75 -8.81 62.80 -6.89
C ARG A 75 -8.78 62.28 -8.33
N LEU A 76 -8.21 61.11 -8.62
CA LEU A 76 -8.27 60.46 -9.93
C LEU A 76 -9.71 60.11 -10.31
N ASP A 77 -10.51 59.58 -9.40
CA ASP A 77 -11.94 59.33 -9.59
C ASP A 77 -12.74 60.64 -9.75
N SER A 78 -12.30 61.74 -9.13
CA SER A 78 -12.89 63.05 -9.35
C SER A 78 -12.48 63.65 -10.71
N ILE A 79 -11.24 63.46 -11.15
CA ILE A 79 -10.73 63.87 -12.46
C ILE A 79 -11.39 63.05 -13.57
N GLN A 80 -11.58 61.75 -13.37
CA GLN A 80 -12.27 60.88 -14.33
C GLN A 80 -13.77 61.20 -14.38
N ARG A 81 -14.40 61.62 -13.27
CA ARG A 81 -15.76 62.18 -13.25
C ARG A 81 -15.85 63.55 -13.93
N VAL A 82 -14.87 64.43 -13.73
CA VAL A 82 -14.81 65.75 -14.40
C VAL A 82 -14.55 65.59 -15.91
N MET A 83 -13.68 64.66 -16.30
CA MET A 83 -13.44 64.28 -17.70
C MET A 83 -14.64 63.57 -18.34
N ALA A 84 -15.42 62.81 -17.55
CA ALA A 84 -16.66 62.20 -18.01
C ALA A 84 -17.85 63.18 -18.07
N SER A 85 -17.79 64.32 -17.37
CA SER A 85 -18.81 65.38 -17.41
C SER A 85 -18.52 66.51 -18.42
N GLY A 86 -17.49 66.37 -19.26
CA GLY A 86 -16.97 67.43 -20.13
C GLY A 86 -17.32 67.35 -21.62
N TRP A 87 -18.22 66.46 -22.05
CA TRP A 87 -18.72 66.49 -23.43
C TRP A 87 -20.21 66.82 -23.45
N THR A 88 -20.52 68.12 -23.42
CA THR A 88 -21.78 68.62 -23.99
C THR A 88 -21.42 69.28 -25.31
N GLN A 89 -21.69 68.54 -26.39
CA GLN A 89 -21.59 69.07 -27.74
C GLN A 89 -22.72 70.08 -27.94
N GLN A 90 -22.43 71.35 -27.73
CA GLN A 90 -23.26 72.43 -28.24
C GLN A 90 -22.36 73.59 -28.68
N ASP A 91 -22.39 73.85 -29.98
CA ASP A 91 -21.82 75.03 -30.66
C ASP A 91 -20.30 75.23 -30.65
N GLY A 92 -19.53 74.26 -31.16
CA GLY A 92 -18.25 74.55 -31.84
C GLY A 92 -17.08 75.07 -31.01
N PHE A 93 -17.05 74.77 -29.70
CA PHE A 93 -15.94 75.10 -28.81
C PHE A 93 -14.95 73.94 -28.65
N TYR A 94 -13.65 74.23 -28.72
CA TYR A 94 -12.59 73.30 -28.33
C TYR A 94 -11.77 73.93 -27.19
N LEU A 95 -11.76 73.25 -26.03
CA LEU A 95 -10.86 73.55 -24.91
C LEU A 95 -9.66 72.61 -25.02
N LYS A 96 -8.45 73.19 -25.09
CA LYS A 96 -7.20 72.43 -25.08
C LYS A 96 -6.42 72.78 -23.83
N ASP A 97 -6.44 71.87 -22.86
CA ASP A 97 -5.66 72.01 -21.64
C ASP A 97 -4.19 71.71 -21.95
N THR A 98 -3.29 72.66 -21.66
CA THR A 98 -1.85 72.47 -21.79
C THR A 98 -1.19 72.76 -20.45
N ILE A 99 -0.47 71.77 -19.94
CA ILE A 99 0.34 71.87 -18.73
C ILE A 99 1.74 72.29 -19.16
N ILE A 100 2.21 73.45 -18.69
CA ILE A 100 3.55 73.96 -18.99
C ILE A 100 4.39 73.89 -17.72
N LEU A 101 5.52 73.17 -17.81
CA LEU A 101 6.59 73.19 -16.80
C LEU A 101 7.47 74.41 -17.08
N THR A 102 7.54 75.33 -16.12
CA THR A 102 8.47 76.46 -16.19
C THR A 102 9.82 76.07 -15.58
N ASP A 103 10.89 76.77 -15.99
CA ASP A 103 12.28 76.49 -15.56
C ASP A 103 12.51 76.64 -14.05
N GLU A 104 11.54 77.17 -13.29
CA GLU A 104 11.56 77.26 -11.82
C GLU A 104 10.84 76.08 -11.13
N GLY A 105 10.31 75.10 -11.89
CA GLY A 105 9.72 73.87 -11.37
C GLY A 105 8.25 73.97 -10.91
N SER A 106 7.59 75.10 -11.12
CA SER A 106 6.14 75.26 -10.90
C SER A 106 5.33 74.78 -12.11
N LEU A 107 4.23 74.08 -11.86
CA LEU A 107 3.28 73.63 -12.89
C LEU A 107 2.17 74.66 -13.06
N GLN A 108 2.13 75.38 -14.19
CA GLN A 108 1.02 76.26 -14.52
C GLN A 108 0.04 75.58 -15.48
N MET A 109 -1.25 75.63 -15.14
CA MET A 109 -2.33 75.16 -15.98
C MET A 109 -2.89 76.36 -16.75
N SER A 110 -2.79 76.33 -18.08
CA SER A 110 -3.34 77.36 -18.96
C SER A 110 -4.51 76.79 -19.75
N TYR A 111 -5.65 77.48 -19.70
CA TYR A 111 -6.83 77.16 -20.49
C TYR A 111 -6.83 78.02 -21.74
N THR A 112 -6.85 77.40 -22.92
CA THR A 112 -7.07 78.11 -24.19
C THR A 112 -8.38 77.63 -24.80
N SER A 113 -9.36 78.53 -24.89
CA SER A 113 -10.60 78.29 -25.63
C SER A 113 -10.47 78.79 -27.06
N TYR A 114 -10.80 77.96 -28.06
CA TYR A 114 -10.91 78.40 -29.45
C TYR A 114 -12.38 78.69 -29.81
N HIS A 115 -12.65 79.87 -30.36
CA HIS A 115 -13.90 80.17 -31.06
C HIS A 115 -13.81 79.72 -32.52
N ASN A 116 -14.96 79.27 -33.06
CA ASN A 116 -15.18 78.79 -34.42
C ASN A 116 -14.42 79.62 -35.49
N LEU A 117 -13.64 78.93 -36.32
CA LEU A 117 -12.86 79.52 -37.42
C LEU A 117 -13.79 80.10 -38.49
N GLY A 118 -13.69 81.40 -38.76
CA GLY A 118 -14.12 81.95 -40.05
C GLY A 118 -13.34 81.27 -41.18
N ASN A 119 -13.95 81.15 -42.36
CA ASN A 119 -13.40 80.44 -43.54
C ASN A 119 -12.05 81.01 -44.07
N ASP A 120 -11.51 82.02 -43.40
CA ASP A 120 -10.30 82.79 -43.68
C ASP A 120 -9.26 82.75 -42.54
N GLY A 121 -9.47 81.93 -41.50
CA GLY A 121 -8.40 81.45 -40.61
C GLY A 121 -7.74 82.47 -39.67
N LYS A 122 -8.38 83.60 -39.36
CA LYS A 122 -7.84 84.60 -38.40
C LYS A 122 -8.59 84.61 -37.06
N LEU A 123 -7.81 84.63 -35.97
CA LEU A 123 -8.27 84.78 -34.58
C LEU A 123 -8.85 86.17 -34.33
N ILE A 124 -10.02 86.23 -33.69
CA ILE A 124 -10.67 87.47 -33.25
C ILE A 124 -10.80 87.40 -31.72
N THR A 125 -9.82 88.03 -31.05
CA THR A 125 -9.76 88.36 -29.62
C THR A 125 -9.39 87.24 -28.63
N GLU A 126 -8.40 87.55 -27.79
CA GLU A 126 -7.92 86.79 -26.64
C GLU A 126 -8.51 87.41 -25.36
N VAL A 127 -9.14 86.60 -24.50
CA VAL A 127 -9.63 87.05 -23.20
C VAL A 127 -8.71 86.49 -22.14
N ASP A 128 -7.98 87.39 -21.49
CA ASP A 128 -7.05 87.08 -20.40
C ASP A 128 -7.85 86.90 -19.09
N PHE A 129 -7.68 85.75 -18.42
CA PHE A 129 -8.31 85.49 -17.13
C PHE A 129 -7.30 85.76 -16.00
N ASP A 130 -7.62 86.74 -15.15
CA ASP A 130 -6.81 87.19 -14.01
C ASP A 130 -6.58 86.06 -12.97
N PRO A 131 -5.32 85.70 -12.63
CA PRO A 131 -4.98 84.54 -11.81
C PRO A 131 -5.07 84.84 -10.31
N GLY A 132 -6.27 85.13 -9.80
CA GLY A 132 -6.52 85.37 -8.37
C GLY A 132 -6.55 84.12 -7.47
N LEU A 133 -6.27 82.92 -7.97
CA LEU A 133 -6.37 81.66 -7.23
C LEU A 133 -5.07 80.83 -7.15
N GLY A 134 -3.95 81.36 -7.63
CA GLY A 134 -2.68 80.62 -7.74
C GLY A 134 -1.93 80.37 -6.42
N SER A 135 -2.15 81.16 -5.38
CA SER A 135 -1.27 81.15 -4.19
C SER A 135 -1.53 80.04 -3.18
N VAL A 136 -2.53 79.18 -3.39
CA VAL A 136 -2.83 78.03 -2.50
C VAL A 136 -2.51 76.68 -3.16
N VAL A 137 -2.27 76.67 -4.48
CA VAL A 137 -2.14 75.43 -5.27
C VAL A 137 -0.68 74.97 -5.43
N ASP A 138 0.29 75.88 -5.39
CA ASP A 138 1.69 75.57 -5.72
C ASP A 138 2.47 74.82 -4.63
N GLN A 139 2.16 74.99 -3.34
CA GLN A 139 2.91 74.36 -2.26
C GLN A 139 2.47 72.92 -1.94
N VAL A 140 1.18 72.61 -2.10
CA VAL A 140 0.63 71.30 -1.69
C VAL A 140 0.85 70.22 -2.76
N TRP A 141 0.94 70.61 -4.03
CA TRP A 141 1.11 69.66 -5.15
C TRP A 141 2.53 69.07 -5.25
N ILE A 142 3.56 69.88 -5.04
CA ILE A 142 4.97 69.45 -5.17
C ILE A 142 5.36 68.54 -4.00
N GLU A 143 4.94 68.86 -2.78
CA GLU A 143 5.16 67.98 -1.61
C GLU A 143 4.44 66.63 -1.77
N ASP A 144 3.19 66.60 -2.24
CA ASP A 144 2.44 65.36 -2.45
C ASP A 144 3.02 64.52 -3.63
N MET A 145 3.56 65.14 -4.68
CA MET A 145 4.25 64.44 -5.77
C MET A 145 5.62 63.89 -5.35
N ILE A 146 6.43 64.68 -4.64
CA ILE A 146 7.72 64.24 -4.11
C ILE A 146 7.52 63.15 -3.05
N ALA A 147 6.48 63.26 -2.21
CA ALA A 147 6.07 62.20 -1.29
C ALA A 147 5.53 60.94 -2.02
N GLY A 148 5.00 61.09 -3.24
CA GLY A 148 4.63 59.98 -4.13
C GLY A 148 5.84 59.33 -4.81
N MET A 149 6.91 60.08 -5.08
CA MET A 149 8.16 59.59 -5.69
C MET A 149 9.13 58.99 -4.67
N PHE A 150 9.18 59.55 -3.46
CA PHE A 150 9.91 59.02 -2.31
C PHE A 150 8.93 58.32 -1.38
N ASP A 151 8.63 57.06 -1.71
CA ASP A 151 7.81 56.19 -0.88
C ASP A 151 8.57 55.82 0.40
N PHE A 152 8.57 56.72 1.39
CA PHE A 152 9.26 56.54 2.67
C PHE A 152 8.78 55.28 3.43
N GLU A 153 7.58 54.77 3.13
CA GLU A 153 7.10 53.49 3.66
C GLU A 153 7.95 52.30 3.17
N ARG A 154 8.53 52.35 1.95
CA ARG A 154 9.47 51.31 1.47
C ARG A 154 10.82 51.33 2.17
N MET A 155 11.20 52.45 2.81
CA MET A 155 12.46 52.56 3.56
C MET A 155 12.36 52.01 4.97
N ARG A 156 11.15 51.66 5.45
CA ARG A 156 11.00 51.03 6.77
C ARG A 156 11.50 49.58 6.76
N PRO A 157 12.12 49.11 7.86
CA PRO A 157 12.50 47.71 8.00
C PRO A 157 11.29 46.79 7.76
N PHE A 158 11.51 45.67 7.07
CA PHE A 158 10.46 44.72 6.69
C PHE A 158 9.61 44.24 7.88
N GLU A 159 10.24 44.05 9.04
CA GLU A 159 9.61 43.65 10.31
C GLU A 159 8.54 44.62 10.81
N GLN A 160 8.62 45.89 10.38
CA GLN A 160 7.66 46.94 10.72
C GLN A 160 6.55 47.08 9.66
N ARG A 161 6.76 46.50 8.48
CA ARG A 161 5.81 46.54 7.35
C ARG A 161 4.85 45.36 7.38
N VAL A 162 5.35 44.16 7.71
CA VAL A 162 4.58 42.92 7.72
C VAL A 162 4.83 42.17 9.03
N GLN A 163 3.76 41.76 9.69
CA GLN A 163 3.83 40.93 10.90
C GLN A 163 4.00 39.45 10.54
N PHE A 164 4.67 38.69 11.40
CA PHE A 164 4.89 37.26 11.19
C PHE A 164 3.57 36.50 10.99
N THR A 165 2.53 36.82 11.76
CA THR A 165 1.20 36.19 11.66
C THR A 165 0.54 36.33 10.27
N GLU A 166 0.83 37.41 9.55
CA GLU A 166 0.30 37.62 8.20
C GLU A 166 1.06 36.78 7.17
N VAL A 167 2.40 36.74 7.28
CA VAL A 167 3.24 35.86 6.45
C VAL A 167 2.86 34.40 6.70
N ASP A 168 2.70 34.01 7.96
CA ASP A 168 2.29 32.68 8.38
C ASP A 168 0.94 32.28 7.78
N SER A 169 -0.06 33.16 7.87
CA SER A 169 -1.38 32.92 7.28
C SER A 169 -1.35 32.80 5.75
N ILE A 170 -0.56 33.64 5.06
CA ILE A 170 -0.39 33.57 3.61
C ILE A 170 0.27 32.25 3.21
N VAL A 171 1.34 31.85 3.91
CA VAL A 171 2.05 30.60 3.66
C VAL A 171 1.10 29.43 3.80
N HIS A 172 0.41 29.28 4.94
CA HIS A 172 -0.52 28.17 5.16
C HIS A 172 -1.62 28.13 4.09
N LYS A 173 -2.25 29.28 3.79
CA LYS A 173 -3.30 29.35 2.76
C LYS A 173 -2.83 28.93 1.38
N VAL A 174 -1.63 29.36 0.97
CA VAL A 174 -1.06 28.99 -0.34
C VAL A 174 -0.68 27.51 -0.34
N PHE A 175 0.01 27.03 0.69
CA PHE A 175 0.46 25.65 0.80
C PHE A 175 -0.72 24.66 0.81
N ASP A 176 -1.81 24.97 1.50
CA ASP A 176 -3.07 24.22 1.45
C ASP A 176 -3.64 24.17 0.03
N GLY A 177 -3.59 25.29 -0.69
CA GLY A 177 -4.02 25.38 -2.10
C GLY A 177 -3.21 24.50 -3.06
N PHE A 178 -1.95 24.24 -2.73
CA PHE A 178 -1.07 23.30 -3.43
C PHE A 178 -1.14 21.86 -2.90
N GLY A 179 -1.98 21.59 -1.90
CA GLY A 179 -2.13 20.26 -1.28
C GLY A 179 -0.92 19.83 -0.46
N ILE A 180 -0.20 20.79 0.13
CA ILE A 180 0.95 20.56 0.99
C ILE A 180 0.50 20.68 2.45
N ASP A 181 0.05 19.58 3.03
CA ASP A 181 -0.37 19.47 4.42
C ASP A 181 0.78 18.85 5.25
N ALA A 182 1.78 19.67 5.57
CA ALA A 182 2.96 19.24 6.32
C ALA A 182 3.39 20.32 7.30
N ASP A 183 3.71 19.91 8.54
CA ASP A 183 4.33 20.78 9.52
C ASP A 183 5.58 21.44 8.94
N LEU A 184 5.66 22.75 9.09
CA LEU A 184 6.73 23.57 8.55
C LEU A 184 7.23 24.57 9.57
N ASP A 185 8.53 24.81 9.54
CA ASP A 185 9.19 25.91 10.23
C ASP A 185 9.45 27.01 9.17
N MET A 186 9.31 28.28 9.53
CA MET A 186 9.59 29.38 8.59
C MET A 186 10.28 30.57 9.26
N ALA A 187 11.15 31.24 8.52
CA ALA A 187 11.71 32.53 8.91
C ALA A 187 12.18 33.32 7.68
N VAL A 188 12.16 34.65 7.77
CA VAL A 188 12.70 35.55 6.74
C VAL A 188 14.10 35.97 7.14
N PHE A 189 15.04 35.83 6.22
CA PHE A 189 16.44 36.21 6.37
C PHE A 189 16.82 37.35 5.42
N ASN A 190 17.75 38.21 5.83
CA ASN A 190 18.36 39.18 4.93
C ASN A 190 19.46 38.53 4.06
N GLY A 191 20.02 39.29 3.10
CA GLY A 191 21.10 38.85 2.23
C GLY A 191 22.39 38.42 2.95
N PHE A 192 22.54 38.77 4.22
CA PHE A 192 23.67 38.39 5.09
C PHE A 192 23.38 37.12 5.92
N GLY A 193 22.20 36.52 5.77
CA GLY A 193 21.81 35.30 6.49
C GLY A 193 21.39 35.54 7.95
N GLN A 194 21.04 36.77 8.31
CA GLN A 194 20.49 37.10 9.63
C GLN A 194 18.96 37.04 9.61
N PRO A 195 18.32 36.45 10.64
CA PRO A 195 16.86 36.41 10.73
C PRO A 195 16.31 37.82 10.95
N VAL A 196 15.30 38.16 10.16
CA VAL A 196 14.59 39.44 10.15
C VAL A 196 13.18 39.22 10.71
N LEU A 197 12.44 38.23 10.21
CA LEU A 197 11.08 37.92 10.68
C LEU A 197 10.98 36.44 11.06
N PHE A 198 10.58 36.15 12.29
CA PHE A 198 10.45 34.79 12.84
C PHE A 198 9.45 34.79 14.01
N ASP A 199 8.95 33.61 14.38
CA ASP A 199 8.07 33.46 15.53
C ASP A 199 8.84 33.69 16.84
N ARG A 200 8.26 34.45 17.76
CA ARG A 200 8.92 34.84 19.03
C ARG A 200 9.01 33.68 20.04
N GLU A 201 8.33 32.56 19.81
CA GLU A 201 8.28 31.41 20.72
C GLU A 201 9.29 30.27 20.40
N GLU A 202 10.11 30.38 19.35
CA GLU A 202 11.03 29.30 18.94
C GLU A 202 12.43 29.33 19.57
N ASP A 203 12.97 28.13 19.86
CA ASP A 203 14.38 27.88 20.20
C ASP A 203 15.33 28.37 19.07
N LEU A 204 16.55 28.82 19.40
CA LEU A 204 17.57 29.20 18.38
C LEU A 204 18.00 28.06 17.43
N LYS A 205 17.68 26.80 17.74
CA LYS A 205 18.04 25.62 16.95
C LYS A 205 17.33 25.54 15.59
N PRO A 206 15.98 25.74 15.52
CA PRO A 206 15.25 25.88 14.27
C PRO A 206 15.87 26.86 13.28
N LEU A 207 16.29 28.04 13.74
CA LEU A 207 16.86 29.10 12.88
C LEU A 207 18.15 28.66 12.17
N VAL A 208 19.04 27.93 12.85
CA VAL A 208 20.28 27.39 12.25
C VAL A 208 19.98 26.30 11.21
N ALA A 209 18.89 25.55 11.39
CA ALA A 209 18.46 24.55 10.43
C ALA A 209 17.75 25.18 9.23
N LEU A 210 16.95 26.22 9.45
CA LEU A 210 16.30 27.03 8.43
C LEU A 210 17.31 27.74 7.52
N SER A 211 18.43 28.23 8.06
CA SER A 211 19.47 28.87 7.24
C SER A 211 20.12 27.91 6.22
N LYS A 212 19.95 26.59 6.40
CA LYS A 212 20.51 25.53 5.54
C LYS A 212 19.49 24.87 4.62
N THR A 213 18.24 25.30 4.64
CA THR A 213 17.18 24.73 3.79
C THR A 213 17.42 25.07 2.33
N ASP A 214 17.04 24.15 1.44
CA ASP A 214 17.03 24.38 -0.01
C ASP A 214 15.75 25.13 -0.45
N TYR A 215 14.72 25.16 0.39
CA TYR A 215 13.43 25.79 0.11
C TYR A 215 13.43 27.26 0.52
N ARG A 216 13.78 28.15 -0.42
CA ARG A 216 13.80 29.59 -0.19
C ARG A 216 13.25 30.37 -1.37
N VAL A 217 12.62 31.50 -1.09
CA VAL A 217 12.12 32.43 -2.11
C VAL A 217 12.41 33.87 -1.72
N ARG A 218 12.76 34.70 -2.71
CA ARG A 218 12.93 36.13 -2.48
C ARG A 218 11.57 36.77 -2.29
N VAL A 219 11.35 37.48 -1.19
CA VAL A 219 10.07 38.13 -0.86
C VAL A 219 9.97 39.51 -1.51
N ASN A 220 11.07 40.28 -1.55
CA ASN A 220 11.10 41.64 -2.09
C ASN A 220 11.66 41.71 -3.53
N GLN A 221 10.98 41.08 -4.48
CA GLN A 221 11.47 40.99 -5.86
C GLN A 221 11.50 42.35 -6.59
N ASN A 222 10.59 43.26 -6.25
CA ASN A 222 10.41 44.56 -6.92
C ASN A 222 11.11 45.74 -6.24
N GLU A 223 11.90 45.49 -5.19
CA GLU A 223 12.67 46.51 -4.48
C GLU A 223 14.11 46.54 -5.01
N MET A 224 14.48 47.64 -5.67
CA MET A 224 15.82 47.82 -6.24
C MET A 224 16.86 48.38 -5.25
N ILE A 225 16.41 49.01 -4.16
CA ILE A 225 17.26 49.82 -3.26
C ILE A 225 17.44 49.15 -1.88
N SER A 226 16.73 48.04 -1.61
CA SER A 226 16.70 47.39 -0.29
C SER A 226 17.43 46.05 -0.32
N ASP A 227 18.00 45.65 0.82
CA ASP A 227 18.66 44.36 0.96
C ASP A 227 17.70 43.22 0.56
N PRO A 228 18.19 42.18 -0.16
CA PRO A 228 17.33 41.09 -0.57
C PRO A 228 16.87 40.30 0.66
N LEU A 229 15.57 40.03 0.72
CA LEU A 229 14.92 39.27 1.78
C LEU A 229 14.48 37.91 1.24
N PHE A 230 14.84 36.85 1.95
CA PHE A 230 14.53 35.48 1.59
C PHE A 230 13.66 34.83 2.67
N LEU A 231 12.49 34.36 2.29
CA LEU A 231 11.68 33.46 3.12
C LEU A 231 12.28 32.06 3.00
N HIS A 232 12.72 31.50 4.12
CA HIS A 232 13.20 30.14 4.25
C HIS A 232 12.10 29.30 4.89
N ILE A 233 11.79 28.16 4.29
CA ILE A 233 10.84 27.18 4.84
C ILE A 233 11.56 25.85 5.04
N ARG A 234 11.24 25.14 6.09
CA ARG A 234 11.75 23.79 6.35
C ARG A 234 10.61 22.87 6.71
N PHE A 235 10.63 21.65 6.16
CA PHE A 235 9.69 20.60 6.49
C PHE A 235 10.36 19.56 7.38
N PRO A 236 10.32 19.69 8.72
CA PRO A 236 10.88 18.68 9.62
C PRO A 236 10.28 17.29 9.40
N SER A 237 9.03 17.22 8.92
CA SER A 237 8.28 16.00 8.67
C SER A 237 8.29 15.53 7.20
N GLU A 238 9.12 16.09 6.31
CA GLU A 238 9.14 15.76 4.86
C GLU A 238 9.17 14.26 4.57
N ARG A 239 10.11 13.54 5.21
CA ARG A 239 10.23 12.07 5.04
C ARG A 239 9.00 11.33 5.54
N SER A 240 8.39 11.80 6.63
CA SER A 240 7.19 11.19 7.20
C SER A 240 6.00 11.39 6.27
N TYR A 241 5.82 12.61 5.76
CA TYR A 241 4.77 12.98 4.81
C TYR A 241 4.83 12.18 3.49
N VAL A 242 6.04 12.06 2.92
CA VAL A 242 6.25 11.23 1.72
C VAL A 242 5.90 9.77 2.03
N MET A 243 6.27 9.27 3.21
CA MET A 243 6.04 7.87 3.56
C MET A 243 4.57 7.55 3.86
N THR A 244 3.82 8.41 4.56
CA THR A 244 2.37 8.26 4.79
C THR A 244 1.59 8.24 3.48
N THR A 245 2.01 9.05 2.50
CA THR A 245 1.42 9.05 1.15
C THR A 245 1.67 7.74 0.39
N LEU A 246 2.82 7.09 0.63
CA LEU A 246 3.20 5.85 -0.04
C LEU A 246 2.59 4.59 0.57
N TRP A 247 2.31 4.61 1.88
CA TRP A 247 1.82 3.44 2.61
C TRP A 247 0.65 2.69 1.97
N PRO A 248 -0.43 3.36 1.47
CA PRO A 248 -1.53 2.68 0.81
C PRO A 248 -1.09 1.90 -0.45
N LEU A 249 -0.19 2.47 -1.25
CA LEU A 249 0.33 1.84 -2.47
C LEU A 249 1.21 0.63 -2.14
N LEU A 250 2.05 0.74 -1.11
CA LEU A 250 2.92 -0.36 -0.66
C LEU A 250 2.13 -1.49 -0.04
N PHE A 251 1.12 -1.16 0.75
CA PHE A 251 0.26 -2.15 1.38
C PHE A 251 -0.53 -2.94 0.34
N THR A 252 -1.14 -2.24 -0.62
CA THR A 252 -1.93 -2.88 -1.69
C THR A 252 -1.07 -3.79 -2.55
N SER A 253 0.05 -3.29 -3.09
CA SER A 253 0.96 -4.12 -3.90
C SER A 253 1.65 -5.25 -3.09
N GLY A 254 2.02 -5.00 -1.84
CA GLY A 254 2.57 -6.00 -0.93
C GLY A 254 1.57 -7.11 -0.58
N SER A 255 0.30 -6.76 -0.39
CA SER A 255 -0.77 -7.73 -0.14
C SER A 255 -0.99 -8.66 -1.34
N LEU A 256 -1.01 -8.11 -2.56
CA LEU A 256 -1.12 -8.88 -3.80
C LEU A 256 0.07 -9.84 -3.97
N MET A 257 1.28 -9.37 -3.67
CA MET A 257 2.49 -10.18 -3.68
C MET A 257 2.43 -11.34 -2.69
N LEU A 258 1.91 -11.10 -1.47
CA LEU A 258 1.72 -12.14 -0.46
C LEU A 258 0.71 -13.20 -0.95
N ILE A 259 -0.40 -12.78 -1.56
CA ILE A 259 -1.39 -13.70 -2.15
C ILE A 259 -0.74 -14.58 -3.23
N ILE A 260 0.04 -14.00 -4.14
CA ILE A 260 0.75 -14.74 -5.19
C ILE A 260 1.73 -15.75 -4.58
N MET A 261 2.50 -15.32 -3.58
CA MET A 261 3.46 -16.18 -2.87
C MET A 261 2.75 -17.35 -2.16
N ALA A 262 1.62 -17.07 -1.50
CA ALA A 262 0.81 -18.08 -0.84
C ALA A 262 0.22 -19.08 -1.84
N ALA A 263 -0.29 -18.61 -2.99
CA ALA A 263 -0.81 -19.46 -4.05
C ALA A 263 0.27 -20.40 -4.63
N PHE A 264 1.49 -19.88 -4.83
CA PHE A 264 2.62 -20.70 -5.27
C PHE A 264 3.03 -21.74 -4.23
N ALA A 265 3.17 -21.34 -2.95
CA ALA A 265 3.48 -22.27 -1.87
C ALA A 265 2.42 -23.37 -1.73
N PHE A 266 1.14 -23.00 -1.82
CA PHE A 266 0.02 -23.92 -1.78
C PHE A 266 0.03 -24.91 -2.95
N THR A 267 0.34 -24.44 -4.16
CA THR A 267 0.47 -25.29 -5.35
C THR A 267 1.60 -26.31 -5.18
N VAL A 268 2.76 -25.88 -4.67
CA VAL A 268 3.88 -26.79 -4.39
C VAL A 268 3.49 -27.83 -3.34
N TYR A 269 2.81 -27.42 -2.28
CA TYR A 269 2.30 -28.33 -1.26
C TYR A 269 1.36 -29.41 -1.86
N ILE A 270 0.40 -29.01 -2.69
CA ILE A 270 -0.51 -29.95 -3.38
C ILE A 270 0.27 -30.94 -4.24
N ILE A 271 1.21 -30.46 -5.06
CA ILE A 271 2.00 -31.31 -5.96
C ILE A 271 2.77 -32.37 -5.16
N LEU A 272 3.41 -31.98 -4.06
CA LEU A 272 4.17 -32.91 -3.21
C LEU A 272 3.24 -33.92 -2.53
N ARG A 273 2.10 -33.48 -2.01
CA ARG A 273 1.09 -34.36 -1.39
C ARG A 273 0.53 -35.36 -2.38
N GLN A 274 0.16 -34.92 -3.58
CA GLN A 274 -0.35 -35.79 -4.65
C GLN A 274 0.69 -36.84 -5.06
N LYS A 275 1.96 -36.45 -5.18
CA LYS A 275 3.05 -37.38 -5.49
C LYS A 275 3.17 -38.46 -4.42
N ARG A 276 3.15 -38.08 -3.13
CA ARG A 276 3.24 -39.03 -2.01
C ARG A 276 2.08 -40.04 -2.04
N VAL A 277 0.85 -39.57 -2.26
CA VAL A 277 -0.32 -40.44 -2.39
C VAL A 277 -0.18 -41.38 -3.59
N SER A 278 0.32 -40.89 -4.72
CA SER A 278 0.57 -41.72 -5.90
C SER A 278 1.63 -42.79 -5.66
N GLU A 279 2.69 -42.48 -4.91
CA GLU A 279 3.75 -43.45 -4.55
C GLU A 279 3.16 -44.56 -3.66
N ILE A 280 2.43 -44.20 -2.60
CA ILE A 280 1.74 -45.17 -1.71
C ILE A 280 0.80 -46.08 -2.51
N LYS A 281 -0.01 -45.53 -3.42
CA LYS A 281 -0.94 -46.30 -4.24
C LYS A 281 -0.22 -47.29 -5.16
N ASN A 282 0.88 -46.87 -5.77
CA ASN A 282 1.67 -47.75 -6.64
C ASN A 282 2.33 -48.88 -5.84
N ASP A 283 2.88 -48.57 -4.67
CA ASP A 283 3.48 -49.58 -3.78
C ASP A 283 2.44 -50.59 -3.31
N PHE A 284 1.23 -50.12 -2.96
CA PHE A 284 0.10 -50.99 -2.64
C PHE A 284 -0.25 -51.94 -3.79
N ILE A 285 -0.41 -51.43 -5.01
CA ILE A 285 -0.75 -52.24 -6.19
C ILE A 285 0.35 -53.27 -6.48
N ASN A 286 1.62 -52.86 -6.41
CA ASN A 286 2.75 -53.75 -6.66
C ASN A 286 2.81 -54.88 -5.63
N ASN A 287 2.63 -54.56 -4.35
CA ASN A 287 2.62 -55.56 -3.26
C ASN A 287 1.44 -56.52 -3.40
N MET A 288 0.23 -56.01 -3.67
CA MET A 288 -0.95 -56.86 -3.88
C MET A 288 -0.80 -57.77 -5.10
N THR A 289 -0.21 -57.28 -6.18
CA THR A 289 0.07 -58.10 -7.36
C THR A 289 1.01 -59.25 -7.03
N HIS A 290 2.05 -58.99 -6.23
CA HIS A 290 2.98 -60.02 -5.79
C HIS A 290 2.30 -61.06 -4.89
N GLU A 291 1.58 -60.60 -3.86
CA GLU A 291 0.86 -61.47 -2.91
C GLU A 291 -0.24 -62.31 -3.57
N LEU A 292 -0.86 -61.84 -4.66
CA LEU A 292 -1.82 -62.61 -5.45
C LEU A 292 -1.15 -63.63 -6.38
N LYS A 293 0.03 -63.32 -6.92
CA LYS A 293 0.71 -64.20 -7.88
C LYS A 293 1.17 -65.51 -7.23
N THR A 294 1.69 -65.45 -6.01
CA THR A 294 2.18 -66.62 -5.27
C THR A 294 1.13 -67.73 -5.09
N PRO A 295 -0.04 -67.50 -4.46
CA PRO A 295 -1.07 -68.53 -4.29
C PRO A 295 -1.58 -69.07 -5.63
N VAL A 296 -1.74 -68.19 -6.64
CA VAL A 296 -2.16 -68.60 -7.98
C VAL A 296 -1.16 -69.55 -8.64
N SER A 297 0.14 -69.26 -8.54
CA SER A 297 1.20 -70.15 -9.06
C SER A 297 1.26 -71.48 -8.30
N THR A 298 1.09 -71.48 -6.97
CA THR A 298 1.06 -72.71 -6.16
C THR A 298 -0.14 -73.59 -6.53
N ILE A 299 -1.32 -73.00 -6.67
CA ILE A 299 -2.54 -73.71 -7.12
C ILE A 299 -2.32 -74.29 -8.53
N ALA A 300 -1.76 -73.51 -9.45
CA ALA A 300 -1.47 -73.98 -10.80
C ALA A 300 -0.54 -75.20 -10.80
N LEU A 301 0.54 -75.17 -10.01
CA LEU A 301 1.49 -76.28 -9.88
C LEU A 301 0.85 -77.52 -9.25
N ALA A 302 0.02 -77.35 -8.22
CA ALA A 302 -0.70 -78.47 -7.60
C ALA A 302 -1.71 -79.10 -8.59
N CYS A 303 -2.40 -78.28 -9.40
CA CYS A 303 -3.27 -78.77 -10.47
C CYS A 303 -2.51 -79.48 -11.59
N GLU A 304 -1.31 -79.01 -11.96
CA GLU A 304 -0.42 -79.67 -12.92
C GLU A 304 0.02 -81.05 -12.40
N ALA A 305 0.45 -81.13 -11.14
CA ALA A 305 0.82 -82.39 -10.50
C ALA A 305 -0.37 -83.37 -10.38
N LEU A 306 -1.58 -82.87 -10.11
CA LEU A 306 -2.80 -83.69 -10.12
C LEU A 306 -3.21 -84.13 -11.53
N SER A 307 -2.75 -83.46 -12.58
CA SER A 307 -3.04 -83.82 -13.97
C SER A 307 -2.08 -84.89 -14.50
N ASP A 308 -0.90 -85.03 -13.91
CA ASP A 308 0.09 -86.05 -14.24
C ASP A 308 -0.34 -87.44 -13.68
N PRO A 309 -0.53 -88.48 -14.54
CA PRO A 309 -0.89 -89.82 -14.11
C PRO A 309 0.12 -90.48 -13.15
N ASP A 310 1.41 -90.21 -13.33
CA ASP A 310 2.47 -90.80 -12.52
C ASP A 310 2.45 -90.21 -11.11
N MET A 311 2.23 -88.90 -10.99
CA MET A 311 2.05 -88.21 -9.70
C MET A 311 0.78 -88.66 -8.96
N ARG A 312 -0.31 -88.93 -9.67
CA ARG A 312 -1.56 -89.45 -9.08
C ARG A 312 -1.43 -90.87 -8.54
N SER A 313 -0.53 -91.67 -9.09
CA SER A 313 -0.32 -93.07 -8.67
C SER A 313 0.39 -93.20 -7.31
N ILE A 314 1.01 -92.11 -6.82
CA ILE A 314 1.69 -92.07 -5.52
C ILE A 314 0.65 -91.98 -4.40
N SER A 315 0.68 -92.95 -3.48
CA SER A 315 -0.23 -93.00 -2.33
C SER A 315 -0.17 -91.72 -1.49
N GLY A 316 -1.33 -91.10 -1.25
CA GLY A 316 -1.48 -89.87 -0.46
C GLY A 316 -1.13 -88.56 -1.18
N SER A 317 -0.63 -88.60 -2.42
CA SER A 317 -0.30 -87.39 -3.19
C SER A 317 -1.53 -86.56 -3.56
N THR A 318 -2.63 -87.20 -3.95
CA THR A 318 -3.88 -86.52 -4.30
C THR A 318 -4.41 -85.69 -3.14
N ASP A 319 -4.52 -86.28 -1.95
CA ASP A 319 -5.00 -85.58 -0.76
C ASP A 319 -4.08 -84.41 -0.37
N ARG A 320 -2.76 -84.56 -0.53
CA ARG A 320 -1.80 -83.50 -0.28
C ARG A 320 -1.99 -82.30 -1.23
N TYR A 321 -2.11 -82.54 -2.53
CA TYR A 321 -2.29 -81.46 -3.50
C TYR A 321 -3.67 -80.79 -3.37
N VAL A 322 -4.73 -81.56 -3.13
CA VAL A 322 -6.07 -81.02 -2.85
C VAL A 322 -6.06 -80.18 -1.57
N GLY A 323 -5.35 -80.62 -0.53
CA GLY A 323 -5.14 -79.85 0.69
C GLY A 323 -4.44 -78.52 0.43
N MET A 324 -3.35 -78.53 -0.34
CA MET A 324 -2.60 -77.33 -0.73
C MET A 324 -3.46 -76.34 -1.53
N ILE A 325 -4.25 -76.81 -2.49
CA ILE A 325 -5.19 -75.98 -3.26
C ILE A 325 -6.22 -75.32 -2.33
N ASN A 326 -6.78 -76.09 -1.39
CA ASN A 326 -7.78 -75.57 -0.46
C ASN A 326 -7.20 -74.50 0.48
N GLU A 327 -5.98 -74.71 0.97
CA GLU A 327 -5.29 -73.74 1.83
C GLU A 327 -5.00 -72.42 1.08
N GLU A 328 -4.44 -72.50 -0.14
CA GLU A 328 -4.15 -71.31 -0.94
C GLU A 328 -5.42 -70.60 -1.43
N ASN A 329 -6.50 -71.33 -1.70
CA ASN A 329 -7.79 -70.73 -2.06
C ASN A 329 -8.39 -69.95 -0.87
N LYS A 330 -8.28 -70.47 0.35
CA LYS A 330 -8.68 -69.75 1.58
C LYS A 330 -7.82 -68.49 1.79
N ARG A 331 -6.51 -68.61 1.58
CA ARG A 331 -5.59 -67.46 1.67
C ARG A 331 -5.96 -66.38 0.64
N LEU A 332 -6.22 -66.76 -0.60
CA LEU A 332 -6.60 -65.84 -1.66
C LEU A 332 -7.94 -65.14 -1.37
N GLY A 333 -8.93 -65.86 -0.83
CA GLY A 333 -10.18 -65.27 -0.37
C GLY A 333 -9.98 -64.21 0.72
N THR A 334 -9.12 -64.49 1.70
CA THR A 334 -8.78 -63.54 2.78
C THR A 334 -8.08 -62.29 2.24
N LEU A 335 -7.19 -62.46 1.26
CA LEU A 335 -6.48 -61.35 0.61
C LEU A 335 -7.44 -60.46 -0.21
N VAL A 336 -8.36 -61.07 -0.96
CA VAL A 336 -9.38 -60.34 -1.73
C VAL A 336 -10.30 -59.53 -0.81
N GLU A 337 -10.77 -60.13 0.28
CA GLU A 337 -11.60 -59.44 1.28
C GLU A 337 -10.85 -58.26 1.91
N SER A 338 -9.57 -58.43 2.24
CA SER A 338 -8.72 -57.37 2.78
C SER A 338 -8.57 -56.19 1.81
N VAL A 339 -8.42 -56.46 0.51
CA VAL A 339 -8.36 -55.44 -0.55
C VAL A 339 -9.69 -54.69 -0.68
N LEU A 340 -10.82 -55.41 -0.68
CA LEU A 340 -12.15 -54.83 -0.74
C LEU A 340 -12.42 -53.92 0.46
N GLN A 341 -12.10 -54.37 1.67
CA GLN A 341 -12.25 -53.59 2.90
C GLN A 341 -11.40 -52.32 2.86
N THR A 342 -10.13 -52.42 2.44
CA THR A 342 -9.24 -51.26 2.28
C THR A 342 -9.82 -50.25 1.29
N ALA A 343 -10.35 -50.72 0.16
CA ALA A 343 -10.95 -49.85 -0.86
C ALA A 343 -12.25 -49.15 -0.39
N ILE A 344 -13.05 -49.79 0.46
CA ILE A 344 -14.25 -49.20 1.07
C ILE A 344 -13.86 -48.12 2.09
N VAL A 345 -12.83 -48.37 2.89
CA VAL A 345 -12.29 -47.43 3.87
C VAL A 345 -11.70 -46.20 3.17
N ASP A 346 -10.91 -46.38 2.10
CA ASP A 346 -10.27 -45.30 1.35
C ASP A 346 -11.26 -44.34 0.68
N ARG A 347 -12.46 -44.81 0.31
CA ARG A 347 -13.53 -43.97 -0.26
C ARG A 347 -14.32 -43.21 0.82
N GLY A 348 -14.09 -43.50 2.10
CA GLY A 348 -14.92 -43.01 3.20
C GLY A 348 -16.35 -43.57 3.17
N GLU A 349 -16.57 -44.67 2.46
CA GLU A 349 -17.89 -45.30 2.31
C GLU A 349 -18.20 -46.31 3.44
N LEU A 350 -17.25 -46.53 4.36
CA LEU A 350 -17.44 -47.40 5.51
C LEU A 350 -18.54 -46.86 6.43
N LYS A 351 -19.75 -47.40 6.31
CA LYS A 351 -20.88 -47.11 7.19
C LYS A 351 -20.82 -48.02 8.41
N LEU A 352 -20.37 -47.47 9.53
CA LEU A 352 -20.36 -48.18 10.81
C LEU A 352 -21.77 -48.25 11.40
N LYS A 353 -22.22 -49.46 11.74
CA LYS A 353 -23.46 -49.67 12.49
C LYS A 353 -23.16 -49.59 13.99
N LYS A 354 -23.07 -48.36 14.51
CA LYS A 354 -22.74 -48.12 15.91
C LYS A 354 -23.90 -48.54 16.83
N GLU A 355 -23.62 -49.44 17.75
CA GLU A 355 -24.54 -49.91 18.80
C GLU A 355 -23.84 -49.82 20.16
N GLN A 356 -24.60 -49.66 21.25
CA GLN A 356 -24.06 -49.79 22.61
C GLN A 356 -24.04 -51.26 23.01
N PHE A 357 -22.88 -51.76 23.46
CA PHE A 357 -22.74 -53.14 23.91
C PHE A 357 -21.59 -53.30 24.90
N ASP A 358 -21.66 -54.33 25.75
CA ASP A 358 -20.59 -54.77 26.63
C ASP A 358 -19.49 -55.46 25.81
N VAL A 359 -18.25 -54.97 25.88
CA VAL A 359 -17.10 -55.51 25.12
C VAL A 359 -16.48 -56.75 25.77
N HIS A 360 -16.69 -56.99 27.08
CA HIS A 360 -16.09 -58.14 27.79
C HIS A 360 -16.45 -59.50 27.19
N PRO A 361 -17.71 -59.79 26.79
CA PRO A 361 -18.06 -61.04 26.12
C PRO A 361 -17.25 -61.27 24.83
N PHE A 362 -17.06 -60.23 24.02
CA PHE A 362 -16.33 -60.31 22.76
C PHE A 362 -14.85 -60.61 22.97
N ILE A 363 -14.24 -60.01 24.00
CA ILE A 363 -12.84 -60.29 24.38
C ILE A 363 -12.71 -61.76 24.82
N ARG A 364 -13.63 -62.27 25.65
CA ARG A 364 -13.59 -63.67 26.10
C ARG A 364 -13.76 -64.65 24.94
N GLU A 365 -14.73 -64.39 24.05
CA GLU A 365 -14.96 -65.22 22.87
C GLU A 365 -13.73 -65.29 21.96
N ALA A 366 -13.08 -64.14 21.72
CA ALA A 366 -11.86 -64.09 20.92
C ALA A 366 -10.68 -64.83 21.58
N VAL A 367 -10.56 -64.77 22.91
CA VAL A 367 -9.57 -65.56 23.65
C VAL A 367 -9.86 -67.06 23.59
N ASP A 368 -11.12 -67.47 23.72
CA ASP A 368 -11.51 -68.88 23.61
C ASP A 368 -11.19 -69.46 22.24
N HIS A 369 -11.31 -68.67 21.17
CA HIS A 369 -10.93 -69.06 19.82
C HIS A 369 -9.44 -69.39 19.67
N ILE A 370 -8.54 -68.66 20.34
CA ILE A 370 -7.10 -68.88 20.23
C ILE A 370 -6.54 -69.86 21.27
N ARG A 371 -7.29 -70.18 22.34
CA ARG A 371 -6.86 -71.10 23.42
C ARG A 371 -6.34 -72.43 22.91
N LEU A 372 -7.05 -73.07 21.97
CA LEU A 372 -6.63 -74.35 21.41
C LEU A 372 -5.27 -74.28 20.70
N ALA A 373 -4.97 -73.16 20.03
CA ALA A 373 -3.69 -72.93 19.37
C ALA A 373 -2.58 -72.56 20.38
N LEU A 374 -2.94 -71.81 21.43
CA LEU A 374 -2.07 -71.43 22.54
C LEU A 374 -1.61 -72.67 23.33
N ASP A 375 -2.53 -73.58 23.68
CA ASP A 375 -2.26 -74.81 24.43
C ASP A 375 -1.30 -75.74 23.68
N LYS A 376 -1.45 -75.85 22.36
CA LYS A 376 -0.53 -76.61 21.51
C LYS A 376 0.92 -76.10 21.58
N ARG A 377 1.10 -74.80 21.82
CA ARG A 377 2.41 -74.14 21.99
C ARG A 377 2.82 -73.97 23.45
N LYS A 378 2.06 -74.53 24.40
CA LYS A 378 2.27 -74.35 25.85
C LYS A 378 2.34 -72.87 26.27
N GLY A 379 1.60 -72.01 25.56
CA GLY A 379 1.52 -70.58 25.85
C GLY A 379 0.58 -70.24 26.99
N GLU A 380 0.65 -68.99 27.45
CA GLU A 380 -0.18 -68.45 28.52
C GLU A 380 -0.86 -67.15 28.04
N ILE A 381 -2.13 -66.98 28.43
CA ILE A 381 -2.89 -65.75 28.20
C ILE A 381 -3.46 -65.23 29.52
N HIS A 382 -3.19 -63.97 29.84
CA HIS A 382 -3.75 -63.29 31.00
C HIS A 382 -4.86 -62.34 30.55
N LEU A 383 -6.01 -62.38 31.21
CA LEU A 383 -7.14 -61.50 30.92
C LEU A 383 -7.38 -60.59 32.13
N ASP A 384 -7.09 -59.30 31.99
CA ASP A 384 -7.45 -58.28 32.97
C ASP A 384 -8.69 -57.51 32.50
N LEU A 385 -9.85 -57.88 33.07
CA LEU A 385 -11.16 -57.27 32.77
C LEU A 385 -11.71 -56.51 34.00
N SER A 386 -10.91 -55.61 34.56
CA SER A 386 -11.20 -54.88 35.81
C SER A 386 -12.25 -53.75 35.70
N SER A 387 -12.78 -53.47 34.51
CA SER A 387 -13.77 -52.39 34.31
C SER A 387 -15.17 -52.76 34.81
N ALA A 388 -15.77 -51.91 35.65
CA ALA A 388 -17.12 -52.08 36.20
C ALA A 388 -18.26 -51.73 35.21
N GLY A 389 -17.94 -51.16 34.04
CA GLY A 389 -18.92 -50.70 33.05
C GLY A 389 -18.35 -50.65 31.63
N PRO A 390 -17.98 -51.79 31.03
CA PRO A 390 -17.29 -51.88 29.74
C PRO A 390 -18.21 -51.67 28.52
N ILE A 391 -19.20 -50.78 28.63
CA ILE A 391 -20.12 -50.48 27.54
C ILE A 391 -19.44 -49.51 26.57
N VAL A 392 -19.33 -49.93 25.30
CA VAL A 392 -18.76 -49.13 24.21
C VAL A 392 -19.82 -48.83 23.16
N GLN A 393 -19.69 -47.68 22.49
CA GLN A 393 -20.52 -47.33 21.33
C GLN A 393 -19.70 -47.55 20.05
N ALA A 394 -19.84 -48.73 19.44
CA ALA A 394 -19.03 -49.14 18.29
C ALA A 394 -19.81 -50.07 17.36
N ASP A 395 -19.22 -50.43 16.23
CA ASP A 395 -19.73 -51.50 15.38
C ASP A 395 -19.25 -52.86 15.92
N LYS A 396 -20.19 -53.75 16.27
CA LYS A 396 -19.90 -55.04 16.90
C LYS A 396 -18.99 -55.92 16.05
N VAL A 397 -19.26 -56.00 14.74
CA VAL A 397 -18.51 -56.86 13.82
C VAL A 397 -17.08 -56.36 13.68
N HIS A 398 -16.91 -55.05 13.52
CA HIS A 398 -15.57 -54.48 13.40
C HIS A 398 -14.77 -54.57 14.70
N VAL A 399 -15.39 -54.44 15.87
CA VAL A 399 -14.71 -54.63 17.16
C VAL A 399 -14.24 -56.08 17.32
N GLN A 400 -15.07 -57.06 16.97
CA GLN A 400 -14.67 -58.47 16.99
C GLN A 400 -13.50 -58.75 16.05
N ASN A 401 -13.51 -58.17 14.85
CA ASN A 401 -12.40 -58.28 13.89
C ASN A 401 -11.11 -57.63 14.41
N ILE A 402 -11.21 -56.47 15.09
CA ILE A 402 -10.04 -55.82 15.71
C ILE A 402 -9.42 -56.72 16.76
N ILE A 403 -10.22 -57.23 17.71
CA ILE A 403 -9.74 -58.08 18.79
C ILE A 403 -9.11 -59.36 18.22
N GLY A 404 -9.78 -60.02 17.27
CA GLY A 404 -9.25 -61.21 16.58
C GLY A 404 -7.90 -60.95 15.90
N ASN A 405 -7.80 -59.88 15.10
CA ASN A 405 -6.55 -59.53 14.41
C ASN A 405 -5.39 -59.23 15.38
N LEU A 406 -5.67 -58.59 16.52
CA LEU A 406 -4.66 -58.32 17.53
C LEU A 406 -4.17 -59.60 18.21
N LEU A 407 -5.09 -60.51 18.56
CA LEU A 407 -4.77 -61.80 19.17
C LEU A 407 -4.02 -62.73 18.19
N ASP A 408 -4.40 -62.75 16.92
CA ASP A 408 -3.69 -63.50 15.88
C ASP A 408 -2.26 -62.97 15.70
N ASN A 409 -2.07 -61.65 15.71
CA ASN A 409 -0.75 -61.04 15.67
C ASN A 409 0.06 -61.38 16.93
N ALA A 410 -0.54 -61.30 18.11
CA ALA A 410 0.12 -61.68 19.35
C ALA A 410 0.58 -63.14 19.32
N MET A 411 -0.26 -64.06 18.83
CA MET A 411 0.13 -65.47 18.62
C MET A 411 1.28 -65.62 17.63
N LYS A 412 1.27 -64.89 16.52
CA LYS A 412 2.25 -65.03 15.44
C LYS A 412 3.63 -64.47 15.79
N TYR A 413 3.68 -63.37 16.54
CA TYR A 413 4.93 -62.61 16.78
C TYR A 413 5.50 -62.76 18.20
N SER A 414 4.85 -63.52 19.09
CA SER A 414 5.39 -63.83 20.42
C SER A 414 6.47 -64.92 20.37
N GLU A 415 7.46 -64.81 21.27
CA GLU A 415 8.46 -65.84 21.54
C GLU A 415 7.81 -67.15 22.04
N ASP A 416 8.45 -68.30 21.82
CA ASP A 416 7.94 -69.59 22.31
C ASP A 416 8.45 -69.90 23.73
N PRO A 417 7.58 -70.24 24.70
CA PRO A 417 6.12 -70.30 24.59
C PRO A 417 5.45 -68.91 24.65
N PRO A 418 4.38 -68.67 23.86
CA PRO A 418 3.78 -67.35 23.74
C PRO A 418 3.15 -66.89 25.05
N ARG A 419 3.44 -65.66 25.46
CA ARG A 419 2.83 -64.98 26.62
C ARG A 419 2.06 -63.75 26.15
N ILE A 420 0.74 -63.82 26.24
CA ILE A 420 -0.18 -62.76 25.81
C ILE A 420 -0.82 -62.14 27.06
N ILE A 421 -0.81 -60.82 27.17
CA ILE A 421 -1.39 -60.06 28.29
C ILE A 421 -2.49 -59.15 27.74
#